data_AF-A0A1Z7WSI9-F1
#
_entry.id   AF-A0A1Z7WSI9-F1
#
_cell.length_a   1.000
_cell.length_b   1.000
_cell.length_c   1.000
_cell.angle_alpha   90.00
_cell.angle_beta   90.00
_cell.angle_gamma   90.00
#
_symmetry.space_group_name_H-M   'P 1'
#
loop_
_entity.id
_entity.type
_entity.pdbx_description
1 polymer ?
#
loop_
_entity_poly.entity_id
_entity_poly.type
_entity_poly.pdbx_seq_one_letter_code
_entity_poly.pdbx_strand_id
1 'polypeptide(L)' 'MQGKKGLLTGIELATSHISSCTFGEVLAQHGILSKEAHETVIRFSPPQIINQEQIDWAIE' A
#
# COMPACT_ATOMS: atom_id res chain seq x y z
N MET A 1 -19.55 2.35 15.28
CA MET A 1 -19.77 1.33 14.24
C MET A 1 -18.42 0.92 13.66
N GLN A 2 -17.76 -0.08 14.23
CA GLN A 2 -16.49 -0.61 13.71
C GLN A 2 -16.83 -1.70 12.66
N GLY A 3 -17.16 -1.28 11.44
CA GLY A 3 -17.39 -2.22 10.34
C GLY A 3 -16.12 -2.97 9.99
N LYS A 4 -16.23 -4.24 9.55
CA LYS A 4 -15.10 -4.99 9.01
C LYS A 4 -14.58 -4.25 7.77
N LYS A 5 -13.40 -3.64 7.88
CA LYS A 5 -12.74 -2.94 6.78
C LYS A 5 -12.23 -3.99 5.79
N GLY A 6 -12.52 -3.79 4.51
CA GLY A 6 -12.05 -4.65 3.42
C GLY A 6 -10.59 -4.37 3.07
N LEU A 7 -10.18 -4.67 1.83
CA LEU A 7 -8.80 -4.56 1.36
C LEU A 7 -8.34 -3.13 1.04
N LEU A 8 -9.20 -2.11 1.24
CA LEU A 8 -8.81 -0.72 1.11
C LEU A 8 -7.99 -0.29 2.33
N THR A 9 -6.68 -0.24 2.17
CA THR A 9 -5.72 0.08 3.24
C THR A 9 -4.84 1.26 2.85
N GLY A 10 -4.45 2.07 3.82
CA GLY A 10 -3.51 3.17 3.63
C GLY A 10 -2.44 3.15 4.72
N ILE A 11 -1.19 3.43 4.33
CA ILE A 11 -0.08 3.63 5.25
C ILE A 11 0.31 5.10 5.20
N GLU A 12 0.21 5.79 6.33
CA GLU A 12 0.72 7.15 6.49
C GLU A 12 2.21 7.10 6.78
N LEU A 13 2.99 7.82 5.97
CA LEU A 13 4.44 7.88 6.06
C LEU A 13 4.87 9.14 6.83
N ALA A 14 5.88 8.97 7.67
CA ALA A 14 6.62 10.10 8.21
C ALA A 14 7.48 10.71 7.09
N THR A 15 6.94 11.73 6.41
CA THR A 15 7.58 12.36 5.24
C THR A 15 8.88 13.09 5.55
N SER A 16 9.22 13.24 6.83
CA SER A 16 10.56 13.64 7.29
C SER A 16 11.66 12.63 6.94
N HIS A 17 11.32 11.37 6.66
CA HIS A 17 12.27 10.31 6.33
C HIS A 17 12.23 9.89 4.87
N ILE A 18 11.03 9.77 4.29
CA ILE A 18 10.84 9.32 2.92
C ILE A 18 9.57 9.93 2.32
N SER A 19 9.64 10.38 1.07
CA SER A 19 8.46 10.85 0.35
C SER A 19 7.58 9.67 -0.06
N SER A 20 6.26 9.88 -0.16
CA SER A 20 5.36 8.85 -0.66
C SER A 20 5.66 8.43 -2.10
N CYS A 21 6.13 9.36 -2.95
CA CYS A 21 6.52 9.05 -4.32
C CYS A 21 7.70 8.07 -4.34
N THR A 22 8.76 8.38 -3.60
CA THR A 22 9.96 7.53 -3.50
C THR A 22 9.63 6.15 -2.91
N PHE A 23 8.76 6.09 -1.90
CA PHE A 23 8.32 4.80 -1.37
C PHE A 23 7.53 3.99 -2.42
N GLY A 24 6.67 4.63 -3.21
CA GLY A 24 5.98 4.00 -4.33
C GLY A 24 6.91 3.45 -5.40
N GLU A 25 8.00 4.17 -5.71
CA GLU A 25 9.03 3.71 -6.64
C GLU A 25 9.77 2.47 -6.12
N VAL A 26 10.07 2.43 -4.82
CA VAL A 26 10.66 1.24 -4.18
C VAL A 26 9.69 0.06 -4.28
N LEU A 27 8.42 0.24 -3.93
CA LEU A 27 7.41 -0.82 -4.07
C LEU A 27 7.32 -1.36 -5.51
N ALA A 28 7.42 -0.49 -6.52
CA ALA A 28 7.40 -0.89 -7.92
C ALA A 28 8.60 -1.78 -8.29
N GLN A 29 9.78 -1.56 -7.70
CA GLN A 29 10.95 -2.44 -7.87
C GLN A 29 10.71 -3.83 -7.28
N HIS A 30 9.86 -3.93 -6.26
CA HIS A 30 9.42 -5.19 -5.66
C HIS A 30 8.18 -5.79 -6.35
N GLY A 31 7.70 -5.20 -7.46
CA GLY A 31 6.54 -5.70 -8.20
C GLY A 31 5.19 -5.30 -7.61
N ILE A 32 5.16 -4.35 -6.67
CA ILE A 32 3.94 -3.84 -6.05
C ILE A 32 3.63 -2.44 -6.60
N LEU A 33 2.53 -2.31 -7.33
CA LEU A 33 2.07 -1.01 -7.81
C LEU A 33 1.11 -0.38 -6.82
N SER A 34 1.40 0.85 -6.42
CA SER A 34 0.58 1.66 -5.52
C SER A 34 0.53 3.11 -5.99
N LYS A 35 -0.43 3.88 -5.47
CA LYS A 35 -0.54 5.32 -5.71
C LYS A 35 -0.67 6.06 -4.38
N GLU A 36 0.13 7.10 -4.25
CA GLU A 36 0.07 8.01 -3.11
C GLU A 36 -1.20 8.87 -3.09
N ALA A 37 -1.54 9.39 -1.92
CA ALA A 37 -2.58 10.39 -1.71
C ALA A 37 -2.06 11.45 -0.75
N HIS A 38 -2.36 12.72 -1.07
CA HIS A 38 -1.98 13.89 -0.27
C HIS A 38 -0.49 13.94 0.12
N GLU A 39 0.39 13.35 -0.69
CA GLU A 39 1.87 13.31 -0.50
C GLU A 39 2.37 12.58 0.77
N THR A 40 1.47 12.08 1.61
CA THR A 40 1.80 11.47 2.90
C THR A 40 1.32 10.03 3.02
N VAL A 41 0.36 9.59 2.20
CA VAL A 41 -0.27 8.27 2.33
C VAL A 41 -0.02 7.40 1.12
N ILE A 42 0.35 6.14 1.32
CA ILE A 42 0.44 5.10 0.29
C ILE A 42 -0.80 4.22 0.38
N ARG A 43 -1.53 4.04 -0.73
CA ARG A 43 -2.78 3.29 -0.73
C ARG A 43 -2.63 1.92 -1.38
N PHE A 44 -3.13 0.91 -0.70
CA PHE A 44 -3.26 -0.45 -1.20
C PHE A 44 -4.74 -0.75 -1.39
N SER A 45 -5.11 -1.11 -2.61
CA SER A 45 -6.47 -1.50 -2.96
C SER A 45 -6.40 -2.62 -4.00
N PRO A 46 -5.92 -3.82 -3.61
CA PRO A 46 -5.80 -4.93 -4.54
C PRO A 46 -7.18 -5.36 -5.07
N PRO A 47 -7.22 -6.03 -6.24
CA PRO A 47 -8.43 -6.65 -6.74
C PRO A 47 -9.03 -7.63 -5.71
N GLN A 48 -10.36 -7.73 -5.62
CA GLN A 48 -11.01 -8.65 -4.67
C GLN A 48 -10.76 -10.14 -4.94
N ILE A 49 -10.23 -10.47 -6.12
CA ILE A 49 -9.86 -11.83 -6.52
C ILE A 49 -8.47 -12.25 -5.99
N ILE A 50 -7.72 -11.33 -5.35
CA ILE A 50 -6.39 -11.64 -4.79
C ILE A 50 -6.49 -12.79 -3.78
N ASN A 51 -5.52 -13.71 -3.81
CA ASN A 51 -5.48 -14.85 -2.89
C ASN A 51 -4.56 -14.56 -1.68
N GLN A 52 -4.58 -15.45 -0.68
CA GLN A 52 -3.79 -15.28 0.53
C GLN A 52 -2.29 -15.33 0.27
N GLU A 53 -1.82 -16.23 -0.60
CA GLU A 53 -0.38 -16.37 -0.95
C GLU A 53 0.19 -15.09 -1.58
N GLN A 54 -0.60 -14.39 -2.40
CA GLN A 54 -0.23 -13.10 -3.00
C GLN A 54 -0.16 -11.99 -1.95
N ILE A 55 -1.02 -12.03 -0.94
CA ILE A 55 -0.95 -11.09 0.19
C ILE A 55 0.29 -11.37 1.03
N ASP A 56 0.54 -12.64 1.33
CA ASP A 56 1.70 -13.07 2.13
C ASP A 56 3.01 -12.67 1.44
N TRP A 57 3.13 -12.92 0.12
CA TRP A 57 4.27 -12.45 -0.69
C TRP A 57 4.44 -10.92 -0.65
N ALA A 58 3.35 -10.15 -0.63
CA ALA A 58 3.41 -8.69 -0.68
C ALA A 58 3.82 -8.04 0.65
N ILE A 59 3.79 -8.77 1.77
CA ILE A 59 4.11 -8.26 3.11
C ILE A 59 5.44 -8.81 3.67
N GLU A 60 6.07 -9.77 2.99
CA GLU A 60 7.42 -10.28 3.27
C GLU A 60 8.52 -9.31 2.81
#